data_AF-A0A853M858-F1
#
_entry.id   AF-A0A853M858-F1
#
_cell.length_a   1.000
_cell.length_b   1.000
_cell.length_c   1.000
_cell.angle_alpha   90.00
_cell.angle_beta   90.00
_cell.angle_gamma   90.00
#
_symmetry.space_group_name_H-M   'P 1'
#
loop_
_entity.id
_entity.type
_entity.pdbx_description
1 polymer ?
#
loop_
_entity_poly.entity_id
_entity_poly.type
_entity_poly.pdbx_seq_one_letter_code
_entity_poly.pdbx_strand_id
1 'polypeptide(L)' 'MGFFSAIVLSPLAPVRGVMWLGNVIQRQVEQQLHDPANTRRQLEALQEARERGEITVEEEKQAQQQILQARMAPKST' A
#
# COMPACT_ATOMS: atom_id res chain seq x y z
N MET A 1 -18.58 -23.99 23.38
CA MET A 1 -17.36 -23.97 24.23
C MET A 1 -16.58 -22.64 24.12
N GLY A 2 -17.23 -21.46 24.17
CA GLY A 2 -16.56 -20.17 23.93
C GLY A 2 -16.41 -19.26 25.16
N PHE A 3 -17.34 -19.35 26.11
CA PHE A 3 -17.44 -18.38 27.21
C PHE A 3 -16.38 -18.58 28.30
N PHE A 4 -16.14 -19.83 28.72
CA PHE A 4 -15.08 -20.13 29.69
C PHE A 4 -13.69 -19.77 29.16
N SER A 5 -13.45 -20.02 27.86
CA SER A 5 -12.21 -19.61 27.20
C SER A 5 -12.07 -18.08 27.15
N ALA A 6 -13.16 -17.35 26.92
CA ALA A 6 -13.15 -15.89 26.93
C ALA A 6 -12.80 -15.30 28.31
N ILE A 7 -13.21 -15.94 29.41
CA ILE A 7 -12.86 -15.51 30.77
C ILE A 7 -11.36 -15.78 31.05
N VAL A 8 -10.88 -16.99 30.76
CA VAL A 8 -9.48 -17.36 30.97
C VAL A 8 -8.53 -16.52 30.12
N LEU A 9 -8.94 -16.19 28.89
CA LEU A 9 -8.16 -15.35 27.99
C LEU A 9 -8.58 -13.87 28.05
N SER A 10 -9.42 -13.47 29.00
CA SER A 10 -9.81 -12.07 29.22
C SER A 10 -8.59 -11.17 29.48
N PRO A 11 -7.56 -11.60 30.25
CA PRO A 11 -6.33 -10.83 30.40
C PRO A 11 -5.55 -10.65 29.08
N LEU A 12 -5.74 -11.54 28.10
CA LEU A 12 -5.14 -11.49 26.77
C LEU A 12 -5.99 -10.74 25.74
N ALA A 13 -7.13 -10.15 26.16
CA ALA A 13 -7.95 -9.30 25.30
C ALA A 13 -7.17 -8.13 24.64
N PRO A 14 -6.21 -7.46 25.32
CA PRO A 14 -5.42 -6.40 24.69
C PRO A 14 -4.61 -6.89 23.48
N VAL A 15 -4.03 -8.08 23.56
CA VAL A 15 -3.23 -8.69 22.46
C VAL A 15 -4.12 -8.95 21.24
N ARG A 16 -5.35 -9.42 21.46
CA ARG A 16 -6.34 -9.56 20.38
C ARG A 16 -6.73 -8.22 19.76
N GLY A 17 -6.80 -7.15 20.56
CA GLY A 17 -7.03 -5.79 20.09
C GLY A 17 -5.94 -5.32 19.12
N VAL A 18 -4.66 -5.54 19.46
CA VAL A 18 -3.53 -5.21 18.57
C VAL A 18 -3.58 -6.03 17.28
N MET A 19 -3.88 -7.33 17.37
CA MET A 19 -4.00 -8.18 16.19
C MET A 19 -5.15 -7.73 15.27
N TRP A 20 -6.30 -7.35 15.84
CA TRP A 20 -7.41 -6.78 15.08
C TRP A 20 -7.01 -5.47 14.38
N LEU A 21 -6.31 -4.57 15.09
CA LEU A 21 -5.82 -3.32 14.51
C LEU A 21 -4.83 -3.57 13.37
N GLY A 22 -3.91 -4.53 13.52
CA GLY A 22 -3.00 -4.94 12.45
C GLY A 22 -3.76 -5.39 11.20
N ASN A 23 -4.83 -6.17 11.35
CA ASN A 23 -5.67 -6.58 10.23
C ASN A 23 -6.41 -5.40 9.57
N VAL A 24 -6.85 -4.41 10.34
CA VAL A 24 -7.48 -3.19 9.80
C VAL A 24 -6.46 -2.37 8.99
N ILE A 25 -5.28 -2.15 9.56
CA ILE A 25 -4.18 -1.45 8.88
C ILE A 25 -3.81 -2.19 7.60
N GLN A 26 -3.63 -3.51 7.65
CA GLN A 26 -3.32 -4.33 6.49
C GLN A 26 -4.37 -4.16 5.38
N ARG A 27 -5.66 -4.22 5.72
CA ARG A 27 -6.75 -4.01 4.74
C ARG A 27 -6.70 -2.62 4.11
N GLN A 28 -6.43 -1.59 4.90
CA GLN A 28 -6.35 -0.22 4.41
C GLN A 28 -5.12 0.00 3.52
N VAL A 29 -3.98 -0.58 3.89
CA VAL A 29 -2.76 -0.57 3.09
C VAL A 29 -2.99 -1.31 1.77
N GLU A 30 -3.64 -2.48 1.80
CA GLU A 30 -3.97 -3.23 0.59
C GLU A 30 -4.85 -2.40 -0.35
N GLN A 31 -5.88 -1.73 0.17
CA GLN A 31 -6.73 -0.83 -0.60
C GLN A 31 -5.96 0.34 -1.19
N GLN A 32 -5.07 0.98 -0.41
CA GLN A 32 -4.30 2.14 -0.85
C GLN A 32 -3.17 1.76 -1.84
N LEU A 33 -2.57 0.58 -1.69
CA LEU A 33 -1.58 0.03 -2.60
C LEU A 33 -2.21 -0.43 -3.92
N HIS A 34 -3.48 -0.82 -3.92
CA HIS A 34 -4.22 -1.19 -5.12
C HIS A 34 -4.99 -0.03 -5.75
N ASP A 35 -4.97 1.16 -5.15
CA ASP A 35 -5.72 2.30 -5.66
C ASP A 35 -5.11 2.82 -6.99
N PRO A 36 -5.87 2.88 -8.10
CA PRO A 36 -5.42 3.50 -9.35
C PRO A 36 -5.06 4.99 -9.19
N ALA A 37 -5.63 5.69 -8.20
CA ALA A 37 -5.34 7.11 -7.94
C ALA A 37 -3.89 7.36 -7.48
N ASN A 38 -3.23 6.37 -6.88
CA ASN A 38 -1.85 6.52 -6.43
C ASN A 38 -0.85 6.54 -7.60
N THR A 39 -1.09 5.70 -8.62
CA THR A 39 -0.31 5.75 -9.86
C THR A 39 -0.55 7.04 -10.62
N ARG A 40 -1.80 7.54 -10.68
CA ARG A 40 -2.10 8.84 -11.32
C ARG A 40 -1.31 9.98 -10.68
N ARG A 41 -1.29 10.05 -9.35
CA ARG A 41 -0.50 11.05 -8.60
C ARG A 41 1.01 10.96 -8.86
N GLN A 42 1.55 9.75 -8.96
CA GLN A 42 2.98 9.56 -9.28
C GLN A 42 3.31 10.00 -10.72
N LEU A 43 2.42 9.73 -11.68
CA LEU A 43 2.57 10.20 -13.06
C LEU A 43 2.45 11.73 -13.16
N GLU A 44 1.51 12.33 -12.45
CA GLU A 44 1.36 13.79 -12.35
C GLU A 44 2.63 14.44 -11.76
N ALA A 45 3.20 13.87 -10.70
CA ALA A 45 4.43 14.37 -10.11
C ALA A 45 5.64 14.31 -11.06
N LEU A 46 5.74 13.26 -11.88
CA LEU A 46 6.76 13.16 -12.95
C LEU A 46 6.53 14.22 -14.02
N GLN A 47 5.28 14.43 -14.44
CA GLN A 47 4.96 15.42 -15.45
C GLN A 47 5.25 16.85 -14.96
N GLU A 48 4.95 17.15 -13.70
CA GLU A 48 5.29 18.42 -13.07
C GLU A 48 6.81 18.62 -12.97
N ALA A 49 7.57 17.58 -12.62
CA ALA A 49 9.04 17.63 -12.61
C ALA A 49 9.62 17.91 -14.01
N ARG A 50 9.01 17.36 -15.06
CA ARG A 50 9.38 17.66 -16.45
C ARG A 50 9.06 19.11 -16.82
N GLU A 51 7.90 19.61 -16.43
CA GLU A 51 7.49 21.00 -16.67
C GLU A 51 8.42 22.00 -15.97
N ARG A 52 8.94 21.64 -14.79
CA ARG A 52 9.99 22.39 -14.08
C ARG A 52 11.38 22.22 -14.70
N GLY A 53 11.55 21.34 -15.68
CA GLY A 53 12.83 21.05 -16.32
C GLY A 53 13.80 20.25 -15.44
N GLU A 54 13.32 19.62 -14.37
CA GLU A 54 14.12 18.82 -13.44
C GLU A 54 14.46 17.44 -14.01
N ILE A 55 13.68 16.95 -14.98
CA ILE A 55 13.89 15.68 -15.67
C ILE A 55 13.76 15.85 -17.18
N THR A 56 14.57 15.14 -17.93
CA THR A 56 14.46 15.06 -19.40
C THR A 56 13.39 14.06 -19.84
N VAL A 57 12.94 14.15 -21.09
CA VAL A 57 11.89 13.28 -21.66
C VAL A 57 12.26 11.79 -21.61
N GLU A 58 13.55 11.47 -21.77
CA GLU A 58 14.00 10.08 -21.69
C GLU A 58 14.00 9.55 -20.25
N GLU A 59 14.35 10.39 -19.27
CA GLU A 59 14.27 10.06 -17.84
C GLU A 59 12.80 9.89 -17.39
N GLU A 60 11.89 10.74 -17.88
CA GLU A 60 10.45 10.61 -17.65
C GLU A 60 9.92 9.26 -18.15
N LYS A 61 10.24 8.88 -19.41
CA LYS A 61 9.81 7.59 -19.98
C LYS A 61 10.33 6.40 -19.19
N GLN A 62 11.59 6.42 -18.78
CA GLN A 62 12.17 5.34 -17.99
C GLN A 62 11.50 5.23 -16.62
N ALA A 63 11.22 6.35 -15.95
CA ALA A 63 10.51 6.35 -14.67
C ALA A 63 9.06 5.84 -14.80
N GLN A 64 8.35 6.28 -15.85
CA GLN A 64 6.99 5.78 -16.16
C GLN A 64 6.98 4.26 -16.40
N GLN A 65 7.93 3.75 -17.18
CA GLN A 65 8.06 2.31 -17.44
C GLN A 65 8.35 1.51 -16.18
N GLN A 66 9.19 2.03 -15.27
CA GLN A 66 9.47 1.38 -13.98
C GLN A 66 8.24 1.32 -13.08
N ILE A 67 7.45 2.40 -13.01
CA ILE A 67 6.19 2.45 -12.25
C ILE A 67 5.18 1.43 -12.79
N LEU A 68 5.08 1.31 -14.12
CA LEU A 68 4.20 0.35 -14.77
C LEU A 68 4.65 -1.10 -14.53
N GLN A 69 5.94 -1.39 -14.67
CA GLN A 69 6.50 -2.74 -14.40
C GLN A 69 6.30 -3.16 -12.94
N ALA A 70 6.51 -2.26 -11.98
CA ALA A 70 6.34 -2.55 -10.55
C ALA A 70 4.89 -2.92 -10.18
N ARG A 71 3.90 -2.44 -10.95
CA ARG A 71 2.48 -2.75 -10.72
C ARG A 71 1.96 -3.93 -11.56
N MET A 72 2.61 -4.25 -12.68
CA MET A 72 2.26 -5.39 -13.54
C MET A 72 2.96 -6.70 -13.15
N ALA A 73 4.08 -6.66 -12.44
CA ALA A 73 4.74 -7.86 -11.94
C ALA A 73 3.88 -8.47 -10.82
N PRO A 74 3.26 -9.66 -11.03
CA PRO A 74 2.58 -10.34 -9.95
C PRO A 74 3.61 -10.63 -8.86
N LYS A 75 3.30 -10.26 -7.61
CA LYS A 75 4.09 -10.65 -6.46
C LYS A 75 4.07 -12.18 -6.39
N SER A 76 5.12 -12.84 -6.89
CA SER A 76 5.26 -14.29 -6.79
C SER A 76 5.24 -14.64 -5.31
N THR A 77 4.19 -15.34 -4.91
CA THR A 77 4.07 -15.95 -3.58
C THR A 77 5.09 -17.07 -3.44
#